data_AF-A0A0W8CGH2-F1
#
_entry.id   AF-A0A0W8CGH2-F1
#
_cell.length_a   1.000
_cell.length_b   1.000
_cell.length_c   1.000
_cell.angle_alpha   90.00
_cell.angle_beta   90.00
_cell.angle_gamma   90.00
#
_symmetry.space_group_name_H-M   'P 1'
#
loop_
_entity.id
_entity.type
_entity.pdbx_description
1 polymer ?
#
loop_
_entity_poly.entity_id
_entity_poly.type
_entity_poly.pdbx_seq_one_letter_code
_entity_poly.pdbx_strand_id
1 'polypeptide(L)'
;MWRKPPASGMDDQFKLDQIDQMQRRSTLFSQDKSIAVDSITAIVTGKQTAVFRRATASKSNDRVCLSILTPTRTLDICAYSLQGFQELYRGFSLLVQEIKRTRDGLD
;
A
#
# COMPACT_ATOMS: atom_id res chain seq x y z
N MET A 1 11.95 6.67 -66.94
CA MET A 1 10.97 5.71 -66.39
C MET A 1 11.71 4.51 -65.86
N TRP A 2 11.57 4.20 -64.57
CA TRP A 2 11.43 2.88 -63.92
C TRP A 2 11.29 3.19 -62.41
N ARG A 3 10.11 2.96 -61.82
CA ARG A 3 9.87 3.10 -60.36
C ARG A 3 10.07 1.73 -59.70
N LYS A 4 10.63 1.71 -58.49
CA LYS A 4 10.69 0.54 -57.60
C LYS A 4 9.53 0.59 -56.59
N PRO A 5 8.89 -0.53 -56.21
CA PRO A 5 7.71 -0.54 -55.34
C PRO A 5 8.09 -0.40 -53.86
N PRO A 6 7.14 -0.06 -52.97
CA PRO A 6 7.39 -0.03 -51.54
C PRO A 6 7.53 -1.46 -51.01
N ALA A 7 8.55 -1.70 -50.18
CA ALA A 7 8.61 -2.92 -49.38
C ALA A 7 7.54 -2.80 -48.29
N SER A 8 6.50 -3.61 -48.45
CA SER A 8 5.42 -3.82 -47.50
C SER A 8 5.88 -4.61 -46.29
N GLY A 9 5.59 -4.07 -45.11
CA GLY A 9 5.10 -4.81 -43.93
C GLY A 9 5.96 -5.94 -43.37
N MET A 10 6.75 -5.63 -42.33
CA MET A 10 7.23 -6.62 -41.36
C MET A 10 7.66 -5.98 -40.03
N ASP A 11 6.92 -4.97 -39.54
CA ASP A 11 7.30 -4.21 -38.31
C ASP A 11 6.21 -4.15 -37.22
N ASP A 12 5.09 -4.87 -37.37
CA ASP A 12 4.01 -4.84 -36.35
C ASP A 12 4.01 -6.05 -35.40
N GLN A 13 4.69 -7.15 -35.74
CA GLN A 13 4.63 -8.36 -34.93
C GLN A 13 5.60 -8.35 -33.73
N PHE A 14 6.73 -7.64 -33.84
CA PHE A 14 7.68 -7.50 -32.73
C PHE A 14 7.23 -6.49 -31.64
N LYS A 15 6.24 -5.64 -31.93
CA LYS A 15 5.68 -4.72 -30.94
C LYS A 15 4.65 -5.39 -30.04
N LEU A 16 3.87 -6.35 -30.55
CA LEU A 16 2.82 -6.97 -29.75
C LEU A 16 3.39 -7.91 -28.65
N ASP A 17 4.44 -8.69 -28.97
CA ASP A 17 5.10 -9.55 -27.99
C ASP A 17 5.91 -8.77 -26.93
N GLN A 18 6.42 -7.58 -27.27
CA GLN A 18 7.09 -6.70 -26.30
C GLN A 18 6.12 -6.00 -25.35
N ILE A 19 4.91 -5.64 -25.82
CA ILE A 19 3.87 -5.04 -24.98
C ILE A 19 3.35 -6.10 -23.98
N ASP A 20 3.14 -7.33 -24.42
CA ASP A 20 2.70 -8.42 -23.54
C ASP A 20 3.76 -8.84 -22.52
N GLN A 21 5.07 -8.79 -22.87
CA GLN A 21 6.15 -9.02 -21.91
C GLN A 21 6.36 -7.89 -20.91
N MET A 22 6.13 -6.62 -21.30
CA MET A 22 6.17 -5.49 -20.36
C MET A 22 4.96 -5.45 -19.42
N GLN A 23 3.79 -5.90 -19.87
CA GLN A 23 2.60 -6.00 -19.01
C GLN A 23 2.67 -7.17 -18.03
N ARG A 24 3.50 -8.19 -18.28
CA ARG A 24 3.77 -9.29 -17.34
C ARG A 24 4.69 -8.94 -16.17
N ARG A 25 5.25 -7.72 -16.10
CA ARG A 25 6.27 -7.34 -15.10
C ARG A 25 5.76 -6.59 -13.87
N SER A 26 4.47 -6.62 -13.56
CA SER A 26 3.97 -6.06 -12.30
C SER A 26 2.72 -6.75 -11.73
N THR A 27 2.68 -8.09 -11.75
CA THR A 27 1.70 -8.86 -10.97
C THR A 27 2.22 -9.29 -9.59
N LEU A 28 3.46 -8.92 -9.23
CA LEU A 28 4.02 -9.15 -7.88
C LEU A 28 3.29 -8.39 -6.76
N PHE A 29 2.42 -7.47 -7.12
CA PHE A 29 1.46 -6.85 -6.21
C PHE A 29 0.07 -7.20 -6.71
N SER A 30 -0.38 -8.44 -6.46
CA SER A 30 -1.81 -8.64 -6.27
C SER A 30 -2.20 -7.64 -5.18
N GLN A 31 -2.88 -6.57 -5.59
CA GLN A 31 -3.23 -5.45 -4.74
C GLN A 31 -4.39 -5.89 -3.85
N ASP A 32 -4.12 -6.79 -2.93
CA ASP A 32 -4.98 -6.94 -1.77
C ASP A 32 -4.91 -5.61 -1.02
N LYS A 33 -5.94 -4.78 -1.24
CA LYS A 33 -6.17 -3.49 -0.58
C LYS A 33 -6.71 -3.69 0.84
N SER A 34 -6.47 -4.86 1.42
CA SER A 34 -6.93 -5.26 2.73
C SER A 34 -5.74 -5.54 3.65
N ILE A 35 -5.98 -5.39 4.95
CA ILE A 35 -5.08 -5.81 6.01
C ILE A 35 -5.82 -6.85 6.82
N ALA A 36 -5.25 -8.05 6.92
CA ALA A 36 -5.77 -9.07 7.81
C ALA A 36 -5.63 -8.58 9.25
N VAL A 37 -6.73 -8.54 9.99
CA VAL A 37 -6.76 -7.92 11.34
C VAL A 37 -5.81 -8.65 12.28
N ASP A 38 -5.80 -9.98 12.24
CA ASP A 38 -4.89 -10.84 12.99
C ASP A 38 -3.40 -10.60 12.70
N SER A 39 -3.05 -9.99 11.57
CA SER A 39 -1.68 -9.63 11.20
C SER A 39 -1.20 -8.32 11.83
N ILE A 40 -2.08 -7.53 12.46
CA ILE A 40 -1.70 -6.26 13.07
C ILE A 40 -0.82 -6.54 14.29
N THR A 41 0.35 -5.89 14.32
CA THR A 41 1.36 -6.07 15.38
C THR A 41 1.39 -4.91 16.37
N ALA A 42 1.14 -3.69 15.89
CA ALA A 42 1.16 -2.49 16.69
C ALA A 42 0.45 -1.32 16.02
N ILE A 43 0.05 -0.34 16.83
CA ILE A 43 -0.41 0.98 16.41
C ILE A 43 0.61 1.99 16.92
N VAL A 44 1.12 2.85 16.04
CA VAL A 44 2.10 3.88 16.38
C VAL A 44 1.51 5.25 16.07
N THR A 45 1.66 6.21 16.99
CA THR A 45 1.16 7.57 16.82
C THR A 45 2.22 8.48 16.19
N GLY A 46 1.75 9.51 15.49
CA GLY A 46 2.59 10.45 14.76
C GLY A 46 3.17 9.87 13.47
N LYS A 47 4.16 10.58 12.93
CA LYS A 47 4.79 10.34 11.62
C LYS A 47 6.06 9.50 11.69
N GLN A 48 5.98 8.35 12.34
CA GLN A 48 7.17 7.53 12.66
C GLN A 48 7.65 6.65 11.48
N THR A 49 6.82 6.42 10.48
CA THR A 49 7.13 5.53 9.35
C THR A 49 7.88 6.24 8.21
N ALA A 50 8.60 5.48 7.40
CA ALA A 50 9.29 6.00 6.22
C ALA A 50 8.32 6.54 5.15
N VAL A 51 7.08 6.06 5.14
CA VAL A 51 6.01 6.52 4.25
C VAL A 51 5.58 7.93 4.66
N PHE A 52 5.37 8.20 5.95
CA PHE A 52 5.10 9.54 6.47
C PHE A 52 6.21 10.56 6.22
N ARG A 53 7.47 10.12 6.19
CA ARG A 53 8.63 11.00 5.90
C ARG A 53 8.67 11.51 4.45
N ARG A 54 7.86 10.96 3.55
CA ARG A 54 7.79 11.42 2.14
C ARG A 54 7.00 12.73 2.02
N ALA A 55 7.34 13.52 1.00
CA ALA A 55 6.91 14.92 0.84
C ALA A 55 5.39 15.16 0.97
N THR A 56 4.53 14.26 0.51
CA THR A 56 3.07 14.42 0.55
C THR A 56 2.49 14.38 1.97
N ALA A 57 3.10 13.60 2.87
CA ALA A 57 2.63 13.46 4.24
C ALA A 57 3.42 14.35 5.24
N SER A 58 4.48 15.02 4.76
CA SER A 58 5.21 16.01 5.57
C SER A 58 4.34 17.15 6.09
N LYS A 59 3.29 17.54 5.33
CA LYS A 59 2.40 18.68 5.62
C LYS A 59 1.26 18.37 6.61
N SER A 60 0.96 17.11 6.90
CA SER A 60 -0.12 16.76 7.83
C SER A 60 0.21 17.14 9.29
N ASN A 61 -0.79 17.22 10.16
CA ASN A 61 -0.53 17.47 11.58
C ASN A 61 -0.15 16.16 12.29
N ASP A 62 1.03 16.11 12.90
CA ASP A 62 1.55 14.92 13.60
C ASP A 62 0.60 14.40 14.69
N ARG A 63 -0.15 15.29 15.34
CA ARG A 63 -1.08 14.96 16.44
C ARG A 63 -2.33 14.18 15.99
N VAL A 64 -2.60 14.11 14.70
CA VAL A 64 -3.77 13.41 14.15
C VAL A 64 -3.38 12.27 13.21
N CYS A 65 -2.11 11.87 13.21
CA CYS A 65 -1.63 10.78 12.38
C CYS A 65 -1.29 9.54 13.22
N LEU A 66 -1.54 8.37 12.67
CA LEU A 66 -1.16 7.07 13.22
C LEU A 66 -0.81 6.09 12.10
N SER A 67 -0.09 5.05 12.45
CA SER A 67 0.28 3.95 11.55
C SER A 67 -0.15 2.62 12.14
N ILE A 68 -0.77 1.79 11.31
CA ILE A 68 -1.04 0.38 11.58
C ILE A 68 0.13 -0.43 11.04
N LEU A 69 0.83 -1.17 11.91
CA LEU A 69 1.99 -1.97 11.55
C LEU A 69 1.62 -3.43 11.36
N THR A 70 1.99 -3.99 10.22
CA THR A 70 1.98 -5.44 9.95
C THR A 70 3.41 -5.91 9.68
N PRO A 71 3.69 -7.22 9.64
CA PRO A 71 5.06 -7.73 9.42
C PRO A 71 5.70 -7.26 8.11
N THR A 72 4.88 -7.01 7.08
CA THR A 72 5.35 -6.73 5.73
C THR A 72 5.01 -5.34 5.24
N ARG A 73 4.07 -4.63 5.89
CA ARG A 73 3.54 -3.35 5.41
C ARG A 73 3.17 -2.43 6.57
N THR A 74 2.95 -1.17 6.21
CA THR A 74 2.41 -0.16 7.13
C THR A 74 1.28 0.56 6.43
N LEU A 75 0.19 0.82 7.16
CA LEU A 75 -0.89 1.69 6.70
C LEU A 75 -0.87 2.96 7.54
N ASP A 76 -0.52 4.06 6.88
CA ASP A 76 -0.44 5.39 7.46
C ASP A 76 -1.75 6.14 7.27
N ILE A 77 -2.30 6.67 8.36
CA ILE A 77 -3.59 7.37 8.39
C ILE A 77 -3.37 8.72 9.04
N CYS A 78 -3.85 9.80 8.41
CA CYS A 78 -4.05 11.07 9.09
C CYS A 78 -5.54 11.37 9.15
N ALA A 79 -6.06 11.48 10.36
CA ALA A 79 -7.44 11.84 10.59
C ALA A 79 -7.68 13.32 10.26
N TYR A 80 -8.93 13.63 9.91
CA TYR A 80 -9.36 15.01 9.66
C TYR A 80 -9.53 15.84 10.93
N SER A 81 -9.62 15.19 12.10
CA SER A 81 -9.82 15.83 13.40
C SER A 81 -9.15 15.04 14.52
N LEU A 82 -8.93 15.70 15.67
CA LEU A 82 -8.39 15.06 16.86
C LEU A 82 -9.34 13.98 17.41
N GLN A 83 -10.66 14.23 17.34
CA GLN A 83 -11.66 13.23 17.75
C GLN A 83 -11.58 11.98 16.87
N GLY A 84 -11.53 12.13 15.54
CA GLY A 84 -11.41 10.99 14.64
C GLY A 84 -10.13 10.20 14.87
N PHE A 85 -9.02 10.89 15.17
CA PHE A 85 -7.78 10.24 15.59
C PHE A 85 -7.97 9.40 16.86
N GLN A 86 -8.62 9.96 17.90
CA GLN A 86 -8.85 9.26 19.17
C GLN A 86 -9.72 8.02 18.99
N GLU A 87 -10.77 8.11 18.19
CA GLU A 87 -11.66 6.99 17.87
C GLU A 87 -10.91 5.87 17.14
N LEU A 88 -10.12 6.21 16.12
CA LEU A 88 -9.30 5.24 15.39
C LEU A 88 -8.25 4.59 16.30
N TYR A 89 -7.50 5.40 17.04
CA TYR A 89 -6.47 4.91 17.95
C TYR A 89 -7.06 3.96 19.00
N ARG A 90 -8.19 4.33 19.61
CA ARG A 90 -8.89 3.47 20.59
C ARG A 90 -9.34 2.16 19.95
N GLY A 91 -10.03 2.23 18.81
CA GLY A 91 -10.56 1.04 18.13
C GLY A 91 -9.47 0.05 17.76
N PHE A 92 -8.42 0.51 17.08
CA PHE A 92 -7.32 -0.38 16.68
C PHE A 92 -6.48 -0.87 17.86
N SER A 93 -6.31 -0.07 18.92
CA SER A 93 -5.59 -0.52 20.12
C SER A 93 -6.33 -1.68 20.81
N LEU A 94 -7.66 -1.63 20.88
CA LEU A 94 -8.48 -2.73 21.42
C LEU A 94 -8.36 -3.98 20.55
N LEU A 95 -8.34 -3.86 19.23
CA LEU A 95 -8.10 -4.99 18.33
C LEU A 95 -6.73 -5.63 18.58
N VAL A 96 -5.66 -4.82 18.75
CA VAL A 96 -4.33 -5.36 19.05
C VAL A 96 -4.29 -6.08 20.40
N GLN A 97 -5.01 -5.59 21.40
CA GLN A 97 -5.13 -6.28 22.69
C GLN A 97 -5.84 -7.62 22.53
N GLU A 98 -6.92 -7.67 21.75
CA GLU A 98 -7.67 -8.90 21.48
C GLU A 98 -6.79 -9.94 20.76
N ILE A 99 -6.10 -9.52 19.69
CA ILE A 99 -5.20 -10.39 18.92
C ILE A 99 -4.13 -11.00 19.82
N LYS A 100 -3.58 -10.22 20.75
CA LYS A 100 -2.59 -10.72 21.72
C LYS A 100 -3.21 -11.74 22.67
N ARG A 101 -4.38 -11.45 23.24
CA ARG A 101 -5.09 -12.39 24.13
C ARG A 101 -5.35 -13.74 23.45
N THR A 102 -5.90 -13.70 22.23
CA THR A 102 -6.21 -14.92 21.46
C THR A 102 -4.95 -15.70 21.09
N ARG A 103 -3.84 -15.02 20.76
CA ARG A 103 -2.56 -15.68 20.44
C ARG A 103 -1.90 -16.31 21.66
N ASP A 104 -2.00 -15.67 22.81
CA ASP A 104 -1.39 -16.13 24.06
C ASP A 104 -2.23 -17.24 24.73
N GLY A 105 -3.40 -17.58 24.17
CA GLY A 105 -4.27 -18.65 24.65
C GLY A 105 -4.87 -18.38 26.03
N LEU A 106 -5.08 -17.11 26.38
CA LEU A 106 -5.60 -16.66 27.67
C LEU A 106 -7.16 -16.67 27.74
N ASP A 107 -7.80 -17.55 26.98
CA ASP A 107 -9.25 -17.74 26.97
C ASP A 107 -9.67 -18.90 27.89
#